data_AF-A0A9Q3PZR5-F1
#
_entry.id   AF-A0A9Q3PZR5-F1
#
_cell.length_a   1.000
_cell.length_b   1.000
_cell.length_c   1.000
_cell.angle_alpha   90.00
_cell.angle_beta   90.00
_cell.angle_gamma   90.00
#
_symmetry.space_group_name_H-M   'P 1'
#
loop_
_entity.id
_entity.type
_entity.pdbx_description
1 polymer ?
#
loop_
_entity_poly.entity_id
_entity_poly.type
_entity_poly.pdbx_seq_one_letter_code
_entity_poly.pdbx_strand_id
1 'polypeptide(L)'
;MDINKPPILECMPPYQTQGIQGRIIGMHDAGASIRTITRHLGVPPTTVHDTVRRFWERGHLDNLPIPGRPCKLNERDLRELARVIQQDRRETLVSITNMLTVNVSINTVRKAIHDVGKRSCIAIKKPYLSPQHMQRRLDFAQAHLHWTIANWSRVVWTNESSFELGEPVTQKRVWRTTAQKFDLESMAVNHRSGR
;
A
#
# COMPACT_ATOMS: atom_id res chain seq x y z
N MET A 1 -12.89 -12.95 59.10
CA MET A 1 -13.41 -12.40 57.84
C MET A 1 -13.11 -10.91 57.88
N ASP A 2 -12.02 -10.48 57.24
CA ASP A 2 -11.55 -9.09 57.33
C ASP A 2 -12.41 -8.17 56.48
N ILE A 3 -13.07 -7.21 57.14
CA ILE A 3 -14.04 -6.26 56.56
C ILE A 3 -13.33 -5.01 55.99
N ASN A 4 -11.99 -4.96 56.01
CA ASN A 4 -11.21 -3.78 55.61
C ASN A 4 -10.33 -4.01 54.37
N LYS A 5 -10.86 -4.68 53.33
CA LYS A 5 -10.21 -4.68 52.01
C LYS A 5 -10.73 -3.48 51.22
N PRO A 6 -9.91 -2.46 50.90
CA PRO A 6 -10.35 -1.37 50.03
C PRO A 6 -10.77 -1.97 48.68
N PRO A 7 -11.85 -1.45 48.05
CA PRO A 7 -12.29 -1.95 46.77
C PRO A 7 -11.15 -1.73 45.78
N ILE A 8 -10.73 -2.82 45.12
CA ILE A 8 -9.79 -2.78 44.02
C ILE A 8 -10.41 -1.81 43.01
N LEU A 9 -9.79 -0.64 42.83
CA LEU A 9 -10.17 0.32 41.80
C LEU A 9 -10.04 -0.40 40.45
N GLU A 10 -11.15 -0.93 39.95
CA GLU A 10 -11.27 -1.37 38.58
C GLU A 10 -10.95 -0.15 37.70
N CYS A 11 -9.82 -0.24 37.00
CA CYS A 11 -9.38 0.76 36.05
C CYS A 11 -10.53 1.04 35.07
N MET A 12 -10.95 2.30 35.02
CA MET A 12 -12.00 2.78 34.12
C MET A 12 -11.75 2.28 32.68
N PRO A 13 -12.76 1.70 32.01
CA PRO A 13 -12.58 1.19 30.65
C PRO A 13 -12.43 2.33 29.63
N PRO A 14 -11.59 2.15 28.58
CA PRO A 14 -11.08 3.23 27.73
C PRO A 14 -12.11 3.92 26.81
N TYR A 15 -13.39 3.53 26.85
CA TYR A 15 -14.44 4.04 25.95
C TYR A 15 -15.37 5.11 26.57
N GLN A 16 -15.24 5.41 27.88
CA GLN A 16 -16.05 6.43 28.58
C GLN A 16 -15.32 7.78 28.78
N THR A 17 -14.08 7.88 28.30
CA THR A 17 -13.12 8.92 28.68
C THR A 17 -13.45 10.31 28.15
N GLN A 18 -13.95 10.43 26.92
CA GLN A 18 -14.21 11.74 26.29
C GLN A 18 -15.34 12.51 27.00
N GLY A 19 -16.39 11.81 27.42
CA GLY A 19 -17.50 12.41 28.19
C GLY A 19 -17.08 12.82 29.61
N ILE A 20 -16.22 12.03 30.26
CA ILE A 20 -15.73 12.36 31.61
C ILE A 20 -14.72 13.50 31.58
N GLN A 21 -13.81 13.51 30.61
CA GLN A 21 -12.85 14.60 30.42
C GLN A 21 -13.55 15.93 30.13
N GLY A 22 -14.61 15.92 29.32
CA GLY A 22 -15.44 17.11 29.08
C GLY A 22 -16.13 17.61 30.35
N ARG A 23 -16.66 16.70 31.18
CA ARG A 23 -17.24 17.05 32.49
C ARG A 23 -16.20 17.61 33.47
N ILE A 24 -14.97 17.09 33.45
CA ILE A 24 -13.86 17.61 34.27
C ILE A 24 -13.59 19.07 33.91
N ILE A 25 -13.45 19.39 32.62
CA ILE A 25 -13.21 20.77 32.16
C ILE A 25 -14.39 21.67 32.48
N GLY A 26 -15.62 21.25 32.16
CA GLY A 26 -16.81 22.06 32.44
C GLY A 26 -16.98 22.39 33.93
N MET A 27 -16.69 21.44 34.83
CA MET A 27 -16.70 21.71 36.27
C MET A 27 -15.53 22.60 36.71
N HIS A 28 -14.35 22.43 36.12
CA HIS A 28 -13.18 23.26 36.41
C HIS A 28 -13.40 24.72 35.96
N ASP A 29 -13.97 24.93 34.77
CA ASP A 29 -14.31 26.25 34.23
C ASP A 29 -15.40 26.94 35.06
N ALA A 30 -16.30 26.16 35.66
CA ALA A 30 -17.27 26.64 36.65
C ALA A 30 -16.65 26.97 38.02
N GLY A 31 -15.32 26.88 38.18
CA GLY A 31 -14.59 27.23 39.40
C GLY A 31 -14.54 26.14 40.46
N ALA A 32 -14.94 24.90 40.15
CA ALA A 32 -14.88 23.80 41.11
C ALA A 32 -13.44 23.37 41.39
N SER A 33 -13.08 23.20 42.68
CA SER A 33 -11.76 22.69 43.06
C SER A 33 -11.53 21.25 42.56
N ILE A 34 -10.28 20.87 42.31
CA ILE A 34 -9.89 19.51 41.91
C ILE A 34 -10.44 18.45 42.89
N ARG A 35 -10.45 18.75 44.19
CA ARG A 35 -10.98 17.87 45.25
C ARG A 35 -12.50 17.69 45.14
N THR A 36 -13.22 18.73 44.72
CA THR A 36 -14.66 18.70 44.45
C THR A 36 -14.95 17.84 43.22
N ILE A 37 -14.21 18.05 42.13
CA ILE A 37 -14.35 17.30 40.87
C ILE A 37 -14.07 15.80 41.09
N THR A 38 -12.99 15.49 41.80
CA THR A 38 -12.59 14.11 42.17
C THR A 38 -13.72 13.40 42.91
N ARG A 39 -14.31 14.05 43.92
CA ARG A 39 -15.40 13.47 44.72
C ARG A 39 -16.69 13.28 43.92
N HIS A 40 -16.98 14.23 43.03
CA HIS A 40 -18.22 14.21 42.25
C HIS A 40 -18.17 13.23 41.06
N LEU A 41 -17.01 13.05 40.45
CA LEU A 41 -16.84 12.19 39.27
C LEU A 41 -16.24 10.82 39.60
N GLY A 42 -15.70 10.61 40.82
CA GLY A 42 -15.02 9.37 41.20
C GLY A 42 -13.68 9.16 40.49
N VAL A 43 -13.11 10.21 39.91
CA VAL A 43 -11.87 10.16 39.10
C VAL A 43 -10.67 10.57 39.97
N PRO A 44 -9.52 9.88 39.90
CA PRO A 44 -8.33 10.24 40.66
C PRO A 44 -7.89 11.71 40.44
N PRO A 45 -7.40 12.40 41.49
CA PRO A 45 -7.02 13.81 41.40
C PRO A 45 -5.89 14.07 40.39
N THR A 46 -5.01 13.09 40.17
CA THR A 46 -3.96 13.15 39.14
C THR A 46 -4.54 13.19 37.73
N THR A 47 -5.57 12.39 37.45
CA THR A 47 -6.27 12.38 36.17
C THR A 47 -7.02 13.67 35.93
N VAL A 48 -7.65 14.26 36.96
CA VAL A 48 -8.29 15.58 36.88
C VAL A 48 -7.26 16.65 36.53
N HIS A 49 -6.16 16.72 37.27
CA HIS A 49 -5.07 17.66 37.02
C HIS A 49 -4.48 17.49 35.62
N ASP A 50 -4.17 16.26 35.20
CA ASP A 50 -3.61 15.98 33.88
C ASP A 50 -4.56 16.33 32.73
N THR A 51 -5.86 16.09 32.91
CA THR A 51 -6.87 16.44 31.90
C THR A 51 -6.96 17.95 31.73
N VAL A 52 -7.04 18.69 32.84
CA VAL A 52 -7.06 20.17 32.82
C VAL A 52 -5.78 20.69 32.16
N ARG A 53 -4.60 20.25 32.62
CA ARG A 53 -3.31 20.64 32.04
C ARG A 53 -3.25 20.39 30.53
N ARG A 54 -3.57 19.16 30.09
CA ARG A 54 -3.55 18.78 28.67
C ARG A 54 -4.51 19.63 27.83
N PHE A 55 -5.67 19.97 28.39
CA PHE A 55 -6.65 20.82 27.72
C PHE A 55 -6.14 22.25 27.54
N TRP A 56 -5.54 22.86 28.56
CA TRP A 56 -4.95 24.19 28.45
C TRP A 56 -3.72 24.23 27.54
N GLU A 57 -2.93 23.15 27.47
CA GLU A 57 -1.78 23.04 26.56
C GLU A 57 -2.18 22.83 25.09
N ARG A 58 -3.23 22.04 24.81
CA ARG A 58 -3.58 21.57 23.45
C ARG A 58 -4.85 22.19 22.87
N GLY A 59 -5.73 22.73 23.71
CA GLY A 59 -7.05 23.26 23.33
C GLY A 59 -8.11 22.21 22.99
N HIS A 60 -7.80 20.92 23.04
CA HIS A 60 -8.75 19.84 22.79
C HIS A 60 -8.46 18.61 23.66
N LEU A 61 -9.47 17.74 23.79
CA LEU A 61 -9.42 16.54 24.64
C LEU A 61 -8.97 15.27 23.93
N ASP A 62 -8.88 15.30 22.60
CA ASP A 62 -8.55 14.11 21.84
C ASP A 62 -7.17 13.55 22.20
N ASN A 63 -7.11 12.22 22.32
CA ASN A 63 -5.86 11.52 22.51
C ASN A 63 -4.99 11.70 21.25
N LEU A 64 -3.71 12.02 21.46
CA LEU A 64 -2.77 12.03 20.35
C LEU A 64 -2.56 10.59 19.84
N PRO A 65 -2.37 10.42 18.53
CA PRO A 65 -1.93 9.14 17.99
C PRO A 65 -0.66 8.70 18.71
N ILE A 66 -0.68 7.50 19.30
CA ILE A 66 0.52 6.92 19.90
C ILE A 66 1.48 6.60 18.75
N PRO A 67 2.72 7.14 18.77
CA PRO A 67 3.69 6.80 17.74
C PRO A 67 3.93 5.29 17.77
N GLY A 68 3.79 4.66 16.61
CA GLY A 68 4.02 3.23 16.45
C GLY A 68 5.50 2.85 16.59
N ARG A 69 5.78 1.56 16.47
CA ARG A 69 7.16 1.06 16.41
C ARG A 69 7.90 1.70 15.23
N PRO A 70 9.13 2.22 15.41
CA PRO A 70 9.91 2.74 14.30
C PRO A 70 10.14 1.66 13.23
N CYS A 71 10.05 2.07 11.96
CA CYS A 71 10.32 1.20 10.82
C CYS A 71 11.80 0.78 10.82
N LYS A 72 12.05 -0.49 10.49
CA LYS A 72 13.43 -1.01 10.34
C LYS A 72 14.12 -0.50 9.08
N LEU A 73 13.35 -0.18 8.04
CA LEU A 73 13.85 0.35 6.78
C LEU A 73 13.80 1.86 6.84
N ASN A 74 14.94 2.49 6.58
CA ASN A 74 15.04 3.94 6.46
C ASN A 74 14.77 4.38 4.99
N GLU A 75 14.78 5.69 4.74
CA GLU A 75 14.54 6.23 3.39
C GLU A 75 15.60 5.81 2.36
N ARG A 76 16.86 5.66 2.78
CA ARG A 76 17.95 5.18 1.92
C ARG A 76 17.71 3.73 1.49
N ASP A 77 17.28 2.86 2.40
CA ASP A 77 16.98 1.46 2.11
C ASP A 77 15.78 1.36 1.16
N LEU A 78 14.78 2.22 1.31
CA LEU A 78 13.64 2.29 0.39
C LEU A 78 14.05 2.73 -1.02
N ARG A 79 14.99 3.68 -1.13
CA ARG A 79 15.57 4.09 -2.43
C ARG A 79 16.39 2.96 -3.06
N GLU A 80 17.18 2.25 -2.27
CA GLU A 80 17.93 1.08 -2.73
C GLU A 80 16.99 -0.02 -3.24
N LEU A 81 15.95 -0.35 -2.47
CA LEU A 81 14.90 -1.30 -2.85
C LEU A 81 14.23 -0.90 -4.17
N ALA A 82 13.89 0.40 -4.32
CA ALA A 82 13.27 0.90 -5.54
C ALA A 82 14.16 0.73 -6.76
N ARG A 83 15.49 0.93 -6.61
CA ARG A 83 16.50 0.76 -7.65
C ARG A 83 16.69 -0.70 -8.03
N VAL A 84 16.83 -1.60 -7.06
CA VAL A 84 16.97 -3.05 -7.27
C VAL A 84 15.81 -3.58 -8.11
N ILE A 85 14.57 -3.19 -7.76
CA ILE A 85 13.38 -3.60 -8.51
C ILE A 85 13.32 -3.00 -9.92
N GLN A 86 13.86 -1.79 -10.10
CA GLN A 86 13.86 -1.14 -11.41
C GLN A 86 14.91 -1.73 -12.35
N GLN A 87 16.01 -2.28 -11.80
CA GLN A 87 17.04 -2.97 -12.57
C GLN A 87 16.54 -4.31 -13.11
N ASP A 88 15.86 -5.11 -12.29
CA ASP A 88 15.14 -6.30 -12.76
C ASP A 88 13.76 -6.40 -12.09
N ARG A 89 12.73 -6.12 -12.89
CA ARG A 89 11.34 -6.16 -12.46
C ARG A 89 10.84 -7.59 -12.24
N ARG A 90 11.56 -8.63 -12.64
CA ARG A 90 11.13 -10.04 -12.55
C ARG A 90 11.75 -10.79 -11.38
N GLU A 91 12.62 -10.13 -10.62
CA GLU A 91 13.31 -10.73 -9.50
C GLU A 91 12.35 -11.28 -8.43
N THR A 92 12.78 -12.39 -7.82
CA THR A 92 12.01 -13.01 -6.75
C THR A 92 12.11 -12.18 -5.48
N LEU A 93 11.09 -12.23 -4.64
CA LEU A 93 11.10 -11.48 -3.38
C LEU A 93 12.25 -11.91 -2.46
N VAL A 94 12.66 -13.19 -2.53
CA VAL A 94 13.80 -13.73 -1.77
C VAL A 94 15.10 -13.11 -2.28
N SER A 95 15.32 -13.10 -3.59
CA SER A 95 16.47 -12.45 -4.23
C SER A 95 16.55 -10.97 -3.88
N ILE A 96 15.43 -10.24 -3.98
CA ILE A 96 15.33 -8.83 -3.59
C ILE A 96 15.71 -8.62 -2.11
N THR A 97 15.28 -9.53 -1.22
CA THR A 97 15.61 -9.44 0.20
C THR A 97 17.10 -9.65 0.43
N ASN A 98 17.73 -10.60 -0.27
CA ASN A 98 19.16 -10.89 -0.14
C ASN A 98 20.05 -9.80 -0.74
N MET A 99 19.55 -9.02 -1.70
CA MET A 99 20.26 -7.88 -2.28
C MET A 99 20.30 -6.65 -1.37
N LEU A 100 19.43 -6.58 -0.36
CA LEU A 100 19.45 -5.49 0.61
C LEU A 100 20.55 -5.71 1.66
N THR A 101 21.21 -4.63 2.04
CA THR A 101 22.24 -4.64 3.08
C THR A 101 21.68 -4.86 4.49
N VAL A 102 20.39 -4.60 4.68
CA VAL A 102 19.71 -4.67 5.98
C VAL A 102 19.08 -6.05 6.20
N ASN A 103 19.30 -6.63 7.38
CA ASN A 103 18.66 -7.89 7.76
C ASN A 103 17.17 -7.65 8.13
N VAL A 104 16.29 -7.89 7.16
CA VAL A 104 14.83 -7.78 7.30
C VAL A 104 14.12 -9.03 6.80
N SER A 105 12.93 -9.28 7.34
CA SER A 105 12.12 -10.40 6.86
C SER A 105 11.55 -10.11 5.47
N ILE A 106 11.33 -11.17 4.68
CA ILE A 106 10.68 -11.13 3.36
C ILE A 106 9.34 -10.37 3.42
N ASN A 107 8.57 -10.54 4.50
CA ASN A 107 7.29 -9.84 4.68
C ASN A 107 7.47 -8.33 4.86
N THR A 108 8.54 -7.90 5.52
CA THR A 108 8.87 -6.48 5.69
C THR A 108 9.22 -5.87 4.34
N VAL A 109 10.05 -6.55 3.55
CA VAL A 109 10.37 -6.12 2.18
C VAL A 109 9.10 -6.02 1.34
N ARG A 110 8.22 -7.02 1.38
CA ARG A 110 6.94 -6.97 0.62
C ARG A 110 6.10 -5.73 0.96
N LYS A 111 5.96 -5.41 2.25
CA LYS A 111 5.23 -4.22 2.70
C LYS A 111 5.90 -2.95 2.16
N ALA A 112 7.22 -2.83 2.32
CA ALA A 112 7.97 -1.71 1.79
C ALA A 112 7.83 -1.53 0.28
N ILE A 113 7.80 -2.61 -0.50
CA ILE A 113 7.55 -2.55 -1.96
C ILE A 113 6.17 -1.96 -2.24
N HIS A 114 5.16 -2.36 -1.48
CA HIS A 114 3.80 -1.84 -1.61
C HIS A 114 3.71 -0.36 -1.19
N ASP A 115 4.44 0.04 -0.15
CA ASP A 115 4.51 1.43 0.31
C ASP A 115 5.16 2.33 -0.74
N VAL A 116 6.14 1.80 -1.51
CA VAL A 116 6.74 2.45 -2.70
C VAL A 116 5.80 2.38 -3.93
N GLY A 117 4.60 1.81 -3.80
CA GLY A 117 3.58 1.79 -4.85
C GLY A 117 3.76 0.72 -5.93
N LYS A 118 4.70 -0.21 -5.75
CA LYS A 118 4.93 -1.32 -6.69
C LYS A 118 4.19 -2.57 -6.21
N ARG A 119 3.70 -3.37 -7.16
CA ARG A 119 3.05 -4.65 -6.87
C ARG A 119 3.56 -5.72 -7.81
N SER A 120 3.55 -6.96 -7.34
CA SER A 120 3.78 -8.12 -8.20
C SER A 120 2.51 -8.32 -9.03
N CYS A 121 2.62 -8.20 -10.34
CA CYS A 121 1.53 -8.32 -11.30
C CYS A 121 1.89 -9.32 -12.39
N ILE A 122 0.89 -9.90 -13.04
CA ILE A 122 1.11 -10.71 -14.24
C ILE A 122 1.58 -9.77 -15.37
N ALA A 123 2.65 -10.16 -16.05
CA ALA A 123 3.18 -9.45 -17.21
C ALA A 123 2.23 -9.65 -18.41
N ILE A 124 1.92 -8.57 -19.12
CA ILE A 124 1.08 -8.68 -20.31
C ILE A 124 1.85 -9.38 -21.41
N LYS A 125 1.25 -10.40 -22.01
CA LYS A 125 1.78 -11.06 -23.19
C LYS A 125 1.48 -10.22 -24.42
N LYS A 126 2.52 -9.79 -25.15
CA LYS A 126 2.37 -9.16 -26.47
C LYS A 126 3.40 -9.75 -27.45
N PRO A 127 3.07 -9.86 -28.75
CA PRO A 127 4.06 -10.24 -29.74
C PRO A 127 5.17 -9.19 -29.79
N TYR A 128 6.41 -9.65 -29.97
CA TYR A 128 7.53 -8.75 -30.22
C TYR A 128 7.30 -7.97 -31.53
N LEU A 129 7.38 -6.65 -31.48
CA LEU A 129 7.39 -5.81 -32.66
C LEU A 129 8.78 -5.20 -32.80
N SER A 130 9.50 -5.61 -33.84
CA SER A 130 10.72 -4.91 -34.23
C SER A 130 10.36 -3.53 -34.80
N PRO A 131 11.29 -2.56 -34.82
CA PRO A 131 11.05 -1.26 -35.45
C PRO A 131 10.57 -1.39 -36.90
N GLN A 132 11.10 -2.37 -37.64
CA GLN A 132 10.66 -2.66 -39.01
C GLN A 132 9.21 -3.17 -39.06
N HIS A 133 8.80 -4.05 -38.13
CA HIS A 133 7.41 -4.50 -38.05
C HIS A 133 6.46 -3.34 -37.73
N MET A 134 6.88 -2.44 -36.84
CA MET A 134 6.09 -1.25 -36.49
C MET A 134 5.90 -0.35 -37.70
N GLN A 135 6.97 -0.07 -38.45
CA GLN A 135 6.90 0.75 -39.66
C GLN A 135 5.98 0.12 -40.72
N ARG A 136 6.19 -1.16 -41.07
CA ARG A 136 5.34 -1.85 -42.07
C ARG A 136 3.87 -1.85 -41.68
N ARG A 137 3.56 -2.01 -40.39
CA ARG A 137 2.18 -1.96 -39.89
C ARG A 137 1.59 -0.55 -40.00
N LEU A 138 2.37 0.48 -39.71
CA LEU A 138 1.96 1.87 -39.86
C LEU A 138 1.72 2.21 -41.34
N ASP A 139 2.65 1.85 -42.22
CA ASP A 139 2.54 2.07 -43.66
C ASP A 139 1.29 1.38 -44.22
N PHE A 140 1.04 0.13 -43.80
CA PHE A 140 -0.17 -0.61 -44.17
C PHE A 140 -1.43 0.13 -43.70
N ALA A 141 -1.48 0.56 -42.44
CA ALA A 141 -2.63 1.28 -41.90
C ALA A 141 -2.88 2.61 -42.61
N GLN A 142 -1.81 3.35 -42.95
CA GLN A 142 -1.90 4.61 -43.69
C GLN A 142 -2.38 4.39 -45.13
N ALA A 143 -1.81 3.41 -45.85
CA ALA A 143 -2.19 3.09 -47.23
C ALA A 143 -3.66 2.68 -47.36
N HIS A 144 -4.24 2.10 -46.30
CA HIS A 144 -5.62 1.61 -46.28
C HIS A 144 -6.57 2.48 -45.42
N LEU A 145 -6.12 3.65 -44.96
CA LEU A 145 -6.89 4.52 -44.06
C LEU A 145 -8.24 4.97 -44.67
N HIS A 146 -8.26 5.21 -45.98
CA HIS A 146 -9.44 5.67 -46.71
C HIS A 146 -10.17 4.56 -47.47
N TRP A 147 -9.84 3.29 -47.20
CA TRP A 147 -10.54 2.18 -47.83
C TRP A 147 -11.99 2.08 -47.37
N THR A 148 -12.90 1.92 -48.34
CA THR A 148 -14.32 1.70 -48.08
C THR A 148 -14.60 0.21 -47.82
N ILE A 149 -15.81 -0.08 -47.33
CA ILE A 149 -16.27 -1.47 -47.10
C ILE A 149 -16.17 -2.30 -48.39
N ALA A 150 -16.45 -1.72 -49.56
CA ALA A 150 -16.35 -2.39 -50.85
C ALA A 150 -14.90 -2.76 -51.25
N ASN A 151 -13.90 -2.02 -50.75
CA ASN A 151 -12.50 -2.38 -50.94
C ASN A 151 -12.13 -3.56 -50.03
N TRP A 152 -12.53 -3.51 -48.75
CA TRP A 152 -12.29 -4.58 -47.80
C TRP A 152 -13.00 -5.89 -48.17
N SER A 153 -14.18 -5.82 -48.80
CA SER A 153 -14.92 -7.02 -49.23
C SER A 153 -14.21 -7.82 -50.33
N ARG A 154 -13.18 -7.27 -50.95
CA ARG A 154 -12.35 -7.96 -51.96
C ARG A 154 -11.13 -8.66 -51.35
N VAL A 155 -10.86 -8.44 -50.05
CA VAL A 155 -9.70 -9.03 -49.36
C VAL A 155 -10.11 -10.35 -48.72
N VAL A 156 -9.39 -11.41 -49.07
CA VAL A 156 -9.50 -12.71 -48.39
C VAL A 156 -8.36 -12.83 -47.39
N TRP A 157 -8.71 -13.07 -46.12
CA TRP A 157 -7.74 -13.28 -45.05
C TRP A 157 -7.55 -14.77 -44.80
N THR A 158 -6.31 -15.23 -44.80
CA THR A 158 -5.93 -16.59 -44.41
C THR A 158 -4.99 -16.52 -43.21
N ASN A 159 -5.22 -17.36 -42.20
CA ASN A 159 -4.31 -17.51 -41.08
C ASN A 159 -4.17 -18.98 -40.71
N GLU A 160 -3.00 -19.35 -40.21
CA GLU A 160 -2.75 -20.66 -39.63
C GLU A 160 -2.86 -20.56 -38.10
N SER A 161 -3.38 -21.60 -37.48
CA SER A 161 -3.50 -21.70 -36.01
C SER A 161 -2.93 -23.03 -35.56
N SER A 162 -1.95 -23.00 -34.66
CA SER A 162 -1.42 -24.19 -34.01
C SER A 162 -2.16 -24.44 -32.69
N PHE A 163 -2.52 -25.70 -32.44
CA PHE A 163 -3.08 -26.13 -31.16
C PHE A 163 -2.02 -26.95 -30.42
N GLU A 164 -1.45 -26.38 -29.37
CA GLU A 164 -0.40 -27.03 -28.59
C GLU A 164 -1.00 -27.87 -27.45
N LEU A 165 -0.67 -29.16 -27.41
CA LEU A 165 -1.00 -30.09 -26.33
C LEU A 165 0.15 -30.14 -25.30
N GLY A 166 0.46 -28.99 -24.69
CA GLY A 166 1.61 -28.84 -23.79
C GLY A 166 1.25 -28.35 -22.39
N GLU A 167 2.26 -28.37 -21.50
CA GLU A 167 2.20 -27.81 -20.14
C GLU A 167 1.68 -26.35 -20.13
N PRO A 168 0.86 -25.96 -19.14
CA PRO A 168 0.34 -24.60 -19.05
C PRO A 168 1.48 -23.59 -18.93
N VAL A 169 1.55 -22.66 -19.88
CA VAL A 169 2.58 -21.61 -19.91
C VAL A 169 2.55 -20.82 -18.61
N THR A 170 3.61 -20.93 -17.80
CA THR A 170 3.74 -20.19 -16.55
C THR A 170 3.61 -18.69 -16.79
N GLN A 171 2.74 -18.05 -16.02
CA GLN A 171 2.51 -16.61 -16.11
C GLN A 171 3.68 -15.88 -15.46
N LYS A 172 4.53 -15.25 -16.28
CA LYS A 172 5.62 -14.42 -15.79
C LYS A 172 5.07 -13.25 -14.97
N ARG A 173 5.64 -13.03 -13.78
CA ARG A 173 5.27 -11.93 -12.89
C ARG A 173 6.33 -10.83 -12.96
N VAL A 174 5.88 -9.60 -12.77
CA VAL A 174 6.71 -8.40 -12.77
C VAL A 174 6.30 -7.48 -11.62
N TRP A 175 7.26 -6.85 -10.97
CA TRP A 175 7.08 -5.75 -10.05
C TRP A 175 6.92 -4.45 -10.83
N ARG A 176 5.75 -3.83 -10.74
CA ARG A 176 5.47 -2.57 -11.45
C ARG A 176 4.40 -1.75 -10.76
N THR A 177 4.31 -0.48 -11.12
CA THR A 177 3.13 0.34 -10.83
C THR A 177 2.03 0.10 -11.87
N THR A 178 0.84 0.64 -11.62
CA THR A 178 -0.28 0.57 -12.57
C THR A 178 0.03 1.28 -13.89
N ALA A 179 0.75 2.41 -13.85
CA ALA A 179 1.12 3.19 -15.02
C ALA A 179 2.10 2.44 -15.94
N GLN A 180 3.03 1.68 -15.36
CA GLN A 180 4.06 0.92 -16.06
C GLN A 180 3.54 -0.37 -16.73
N LYS A 181 2.21 -0.52 -16.86
CA LYS A 181 1.57 -1.72 -17.41
C LYS A 181 2.02 -2.02 -18.84
N PHE A 182 2.27 -0.99 -19.64
CA PHE A 182 2.63 -1.10 -21.06
C PHE A 182 4.11 -0.80 -21.35
N ASP A 183 4.93 -0.64 -20.31
CA ASP A 183 6.38 -0.53 -20.48
C ASP A 183 6.94 -1.85 -21.02
N LEU A 184 7.92 -1.77 -21.92
CA LEU A 184 8.55 -2.95 -22.52
C LEU A 184 9.11 -3.92 -21.46
N GLU A 185 9.79 -3.37 -20.44
CA GLU A 185 10.37 -4.11 -19.32
C GLU A 185 9.32 -4.84 -18.45
N SER A 186 8.07 -4.35 -18.48
CA SER A 186 6.94 -4.92 -17.72
C SER A 186 6.08 -5.87 -18.53
N MET A 187 6.34 -6.01 -19.82
CA MET A 187 5.65 -6.94 -20.70
C MET A 187 6.40 -8.26 -20.80
N ALA A 188 5.65 -9.34 -21.06
CA ALA A 188 6.19 -10.62 -21.47
C ALA A 188 6.13 -10.67 -23.01
N VAL A 189 7.26 -10.42 -23.64
CA VAL A 189 7.37 -10.49 -25.10
C VAL A 189 7.23 -11.96 -25.54
N ASN A 190 6.32 -12.20 -26.49
CA ASN A 190 6.20 -13.47 -27.18
C ASN A 190 6.94 -13.36 -28.53
N HIS A 191 7.95 -14.18 -28.72
CA HIS A 191 8.73 -14.25 -29.97
C HIS A 191 8.18 -15.26 -30.97
N ARG A 192 7.10 -15.99 -30.63
CA ARG A 192 6.45 -16.88 -31.59
C ARG A 192 5.82 -16.03 -32.70
N SER A 193 6.42 -16.06 -33.88
CA SER A 193 5.79 -15.67 -35.13
C SER A 193 4.88 -16.79 -35.58
N GLY A 194 3.69 -16.47 -36.09
CA GLY A 194 2.84 -17.41 -36.84
C GLY A 194 3.36 -17.64 -38.26
N ARG A 195 4.68 -17.58 -38.46
CA ARG A 195 5.44 -17.83 -39.69
C ARG A 195 6.81 -18.34 -39.31
#